data_AF-A0A369Q9V8-F1
#
_entry.id   AF-A0A369Q9V8-F1
#
_cell.length_a   1.000
_cell.length_b   1.000
_cell.length_c   1.000
_cell.angle_alpha   90.00
_cell.angle_beta   90.00
_cell.angle_gamma   90.00
#
_symmetry.space_group_name_H-M   'P 1'
#
loop_
_entity.id
_entity.type
_entity.pdbx_description
1 polymer ?
#
loop_
_entity_poly.entity_id
_entity_poly.type
_entity_poly.pdbx_seq_one_letter_code
_entity_poly.pdbx_strand_id
1 'polypeptide(L)' 'MTNKTTNPPTKLDTLEKLLKRKNGASIAEMMKATGWQQHSVRGAVAGALKKRGYAITSDNTDGVRRYRIEASQ' A
#
# COMPACT_ATOMS: atom_id res chain seq x y z
N MET A 1 5.55 -15.24 23.57
CA MET A 1 4.82 -13.95 23.52
C MET A 1 5.71 -12.90 22.87
N THR A 2 5.45 -12.48 21.64
CA THR A 2 6.16 -11.33 21.03
C THR A 2 5.28 -10.10 21.15
N ASN A 3 5.63 -9.19 22.05
CA ASN A 3 4.94 -7.92 22.28
C ASN A 3 4.96 -7.09 20.99
N LYS A 4 3.78 -6.80 20.42
CA LYS A 4 3.65 -5.76 19.39
C LYS A 4 3.67 -4.40 20.09
N THR A 5 4.82 -3.76 20.13
CA THR A 5 4.93 -2.34 20.51
C THR A 5 4.08 -1.53 19.52
N THR A 6 2.95 -0.99 19.96
CA THR A 6 2.06 -0.15 19.14
C THR A 6 2.68 1.22 18.93
N ASN A 7 3.65 1.30 18.02
CA ASN A 7 4.08 2.58 17.45
C ASN A 7 2.90 3.21 16.69
N PRO A 8 2.79 4.55 16.65
CA PRO A 8 1.77 5.21 15.83
C PRO A 8 1.93 4.77 14.37
N PRO A 9 0.80 4.49 13.67
CA PRO A 9 0.85 3.98 12.30
C PRO A 9 1.56 4.99 11.39
N THR A 10 2.62 4.54 10.73
CA THR A 10 3.34 5.31 9.73
C THR A 10 2.49 5.46 8.47
N LYS A 11 2.85 6.41 7.60
CA LYS A 11 2.21 6.54 6.27
C LYS A 11 2.33 5.27 5.43
N LEU A 12 3.40 4.48 5.61
CA LEU A 12 3.54 3.16 4.99
C LEU A 12 2.54 2.14 5.55
N ASP A 13 2.26 2.17 6.85
CA ASP A 13 1.24 1.30 7.46
C ASP A 13 -0.16 1.66 6.96
N THR A 14 -0.42 2.94 6.67
CA THR A 14 -1.64 3.39 5.99
C THR A 14 -1.73 2.81 4.58
N LEU A 15 -0.67 2.88 3.77
CA LEU A 15 -0.65 2.29 2.42
C LEU A 15 -0.87 0.78 2.46
N GLU A 16 -0.20 0.09 3.38
CA GLU A 16 -0.37 -1.35 3.57
C GLU A 16 -1.83 -1.71 3.87
N LYS A 17 -2.47 -1.01 4.80
CA LYS A 17 -3.89 -1.21 5.13
C LYS A 17 -4.82 -0.97 3.93
N LEU A 18 -4.49 0.01 3.08
CA LEU A 18 -5.27 0.28 1.86
C LEU A 18 -5.14 -0.85 0.84
N LEU A 19 -3.91 -1.33 0.62
CA LEU A 19 -3.62 -2.32 -0.42
C LEU A 19 -3.99 -3.74 0.00
N LYS A 20 -4.10 -4.02 1.31
CA LYS A 20 -4.65 -5.28 1.85
C LYS A 20 -6.17 -5.41 1.67
N ARG A 21 -6.87 -4.33 1.27
CA ARG A 21 -8.32 -4.40 0.97
C ARG A 21 -8.57 -5.29 -0.24
N LYS A 22 -9.70 -5.98 -0.26
CA LYS A 22 -10.13 -6.81 -1.41
C LYS A 22 -10.12 -6.04 -2.74
N ASN A 23 -10.47 -4.76 -2.74
CA ASN A 23 -10.48 -3.95 -3.96
C ASN A 23 -9.14 -3.24 -4.22
N GLY A 24 -8.14 -3.39 -3.34
CA GLY A 24 -6.92 -2.62 -3.40
C GLY A 24 -7.17 -1.10 -3.35
N ALA A 25 -6.20 -0.32 -3.81
CA ALA A 25 -6.29 1.13 -3.90
C ALA A 25 -5.63 1.67 -5.17
N SER A 26 -6.22 2.72 -5.75
CA SER A 26 -5.60 3.53 -6.78
C SER A 26 -4.54 4.47 -6.21
N ILE A 27 -3.70 5.04 -7.07
CA ILE A 27 -2.73 6.06 -6.64
C ILE A 27 -3.44 7.28 -6.04
N ALA A 28 -4.56 7.71 -6.59
CA ALA A 28 -5.32 8.85 -6.06
C ALA A 28 -5.82 8.60 -4.62
N GLU A 29 -6.34 7.41 -4.34
CA GLU A 29 -6.76 7.02 -2.97
C GLU A 29 -5.56 6.97 -2.00
N MET A 30 -4.43 6.43 -2.45
CA MET A 30 -3.19 6.38 -1.67
C MET A 30 -2.64 7.77 -1.36
N MET A 31 -2.66 8.69 -2.34
CA MET A 31 -2.26 10.08 -2.14
C MET A 31 -3.16 10.77 -1.11
N LYS A 32 -4.49 10.64 -1.25
CA LYS A 32 -5.46 11.24 -0.33
C LYS A 32 -5.28 10.76 1.12
N ALA A 33 -4.97 9.47 1.31
CA ALA A 33 -4.82 8.91 2.65
C ALA A 33 -3.47 9.23 3.31
N THR A 34 -2.43 9.52 2.54
CA THR A 34 -1.06 9.76 3.05
C THR A 34 -0.62 11.22 3.00
N GLY A 35 -1.31 12.04 2.20
CA GLY A 35 -0.87 13.39 1.83
C GLY A 35 0.37 13.39 0.93
N TRP A 36 0.75 12.24 0.37
CA TRP A 36 1.91 12.15 -0.53
C TRP A 36 1.55 12.50 -1.96
N GLN A 37 2.57 12.95 -2.68
CA GLN A 37 2.51 13.15 -4.12
C GLN A 37 2.59 11.81 -4.87
N GLN A 38 2.15 11.81 -6.14
CA GLN A 38 2.08 10.60 -6.96
C GLN A 38 3.43 9.85 -7.02
N HIS A 39 4.55 10.56 -7.20
CA HIS A 39 5.87 9.95 -7.32
C HIS A 39 6.31 9.28 -6.02
N SER A 40 6.00 9.87 -4.86
CA SER A 40 6.32 9.28 -3.55
C SER A 40 5.50 8.02 -3.30
N VAL A 41 4.21 8.03 -3.67
CA VAL A 41 3.36 6.83 -3.62
C VAL A 41 3.92 5.73 -4.52
N ARG A 42 4.30 6.05 -5.77
CA ARG A 42 4.91 5.08 -6.68
C ARG A 42 6.20 4.49 -6.10
N GLY A 43 7.07 5.31 -5.50
CA GLY A 43 8.30 4.84 -4.85
C GLY A 43 8.02 3.93 -3.64
N ALA A 44 7.01 4.28 -2.83
CA ALA A 44 6.61 3.46 -1.69
C ALA A 44 6.06 2.10 -2.12
N VAL A 45 5.20 2.08 -3.15
CA VAL A 45 4.63 0.85 -3.72
C VAL A 45 5.72 0.00 -4.38
N ALA A 46 6.55 0.58 -5.24
CA ALA A 46 7.56 -0.18 -5.97
C ALA A 46 8.74 -0.65 -5.10
N GLY A 47 9.06 0.08 -4.02
CA GLY A 47 10.25 -0.18 -3.19
C GLY A 47 9.91 -0.52 -1.76
N ALA A 48 9.36 0.43 -0.99
CA ALA A 48 9.22 0.29 0.46
C ALA A 48 8.33 -0.90 0.87
N LEU A 49 7.21 -1.11 0.18
CA LEU A 49 6.31 -2.22 0.46
C LEU A 49 6.88 -3.57 0.02
N LYS A 50 7.57 -3.63 -1.12
CA LYS A 50 8.28 -4.85 -1.54
C LYS A 50 9.40 -5.23 -0.57
N LYS A 51 10.13 -4.24 -0.03
CA LYS A 51 11.15 -4.47 1.02
C LYS A 51 10.56 -5.02 2.32
N ARG A 52 9.27 -4.81 2.58
CA ARG A 52 8.54 -5.43 3.70
C ARG A 52 8.08 -6.87 3.41
N GLY A 53 8.41 -7.42 2.24
CA GLY A 53 8.03 -8.78 1.84
C GLY A 53 6.68 -8.86 1.11
N TYR A 54 6.03 -7.73 0.79
CA TYR A 54 4.74 -7.75 0.11
C TYR A 54 4.86 -7.89 -1.41
N ALA A 55 4.11 -8.84 -1.98
CA ALA A 55 3.87 -8.97 -3.39
C ALA A 55 2.72 -8.04 -3.76
N ILE A 56 2.99 -7.12 -4.69
CA ILE A 56 2.02 -6.13 -5.12
C ILE A 56 1.64 -6.41 -6.55
N THR A 57 0.36 -6.66 -6.75
CA THR A 57 -0.26 -6.77 -8.07
C THR A 57 -0.92 -5.45 -8.43
N SER A 58 -1.14 -5.26 -9.72
CA SER A 58 -1.92 -4.14 -10.21
C SER A 58 -2.88 -4.62 -11.28
N ASP A 59 -4.14 -4.27 -11.12
CA ASP A 59 -5.20 -4.59 -12.06
C ASP A 59 -5.80 -3.29 -12.60
N ASN A 60 -6.27 -3.31 -13.84
CA ASN A 60 -7.08 -2.22 -14.38
C ASN A 60 -8.54 -2.60 -14.21
N THR A 61 -9.26 -1.88 -13.36
CA THR A 61 -10.70 -2.06 -13.13
C THR A 61 -11.40 -0.78 -13.53
N ASP A 62 -12.33 -0.86 -14.48
CA ASP A 62 -13.12 0.28 -14.97
C ASP A 62 -12.27 1.49 -15.41
N GLY A 63 -11.15 1.22 -16.09
CA GLY A 63 -10.21 2.26 -16.56
C GLY A 63 -9.30 2.85 -15.47
N VAL A 64 -9.41 2.40 -14.22
CA VAL A 64 -8.57 2.84 -13.11
C VAL A 64 -7.61 1.74 -12.70
N ARG A 65 -6.31 2.06 -12.67
CA ARG A 65 -5.30 1.14 -12.15
C ARG A 65 -5.38 1.06 -10.63
N ARG A 66 -5.67 -0.12 -10.11
CA ARG A 66 -5.73 -0.44 -8.68
C ARG A 66 -4.57 -1.35 -8.31
N TYR A 67 -3.99 -1.13 -7.15
CA TYR A 67 -2.89 -1.91 -6.61
C TYR A 67 -3.40 -2.73 -5.42
N ARG A 68 -2.96 -3.97 -5.30
CA ARG A 68 -3.30 -4.85 -4.17
C ARG A 68 -2.06 -5.56 -3.64
N ILE A 69 -2.04 -5.83 -2.35
CA ILE A 69 -1.11 -6.80 -1.77
C ILE A 69 -1.75 -8.19 -1.91
N GLU A 70 -1.18 -9.03 -2.75
CA GLU A 70 -1.44 -10.46 -2.73
C GLU A 70 -0.57 -11.03 -1.61
N ALA A 71 -1.18 -11.71 -0.63
CA ALA A 71 -0.45 -12.19 0.53
C ALA A 71 0.76 -13.03 0.09
N SER A 72 1.96 -12.50 0.28
CA SER A 72 3.20 -13.23 0.10
C SER A 72 3.82 -13.42 1.47
N GLN A 73 3.65 -14.66 1.96
CA GLN A 73 4.33 -15.38 3.04
C GLN A 73 4.64 -14.64 4.35
#